data_AF-A0A972DS33-F1
#
_entry.id   AF-A0A972DS33-F1
#
_cell.length_a   1.000
_cell.length_b   1.000
_cell.length_c   1.000
_cell.angle_alpha   90.00
_cell.angle_beta   90.00
_cell.angle_gamma   90.00
#
_symmetry.space_group_name_H-M   'P 1'
#
loop_
_entity.id
_entity.type
_entity.pdbx_description
1 polymer ?
#
loop_
_entity_poly.entity_id
_entity_poly.type
_entity_poly.pdbx_seq_one_letter_code
_entity_poly.pdbx_strand_id
1 'polypeptide(L)' 'MNSDVIIETRNLTKVYRDFWGRQKVQALKALDLEIRRGEIFGLLGPNGSGKTTTMKL' A
#
# COMPACT_ATOMS: atom_id res chain seq x y z
N MET A 1 15.82 -5.00 -21.04
CA MET A 1 14.46 -4.43 -21.12
C MET A 1 14.31 -3.50 -19.93
N ASN A 2 14.43 -2.19 -20.14
CA ASN A 2 14.37 -1.22 -19.02
C ASN A 2 13.02 -1.34 -18.34
N SER A 3 13.00 -1.84 -17.11
CA SER A 3 11.84 -1.71 -16.24
C SER A 3 11.85 -0.28 -15.71
N ASP A 4 11.18 0.64 -16.41
CA ASP A 4 10.96 2.02 -15.96
C ASP A 4 9.95 2.08 -14.78
N VAL A 5 9.92 1.06 -13.93
CA VAL A 5 9.13 1.02 -12.70
C VAL A 5 9.83 1.90 -11.67
N ILE A 6 9.12 2.91 -11.17
CA ILE A 6 9.65 3.90 -10.21
C ILE A 6 9.05 3.73 -8.81
N ILE A 7 7.91 3.05 -8.69
CA ILE A 7 7.33 2.62 -7.42
C ILE A 7 6.95 1.15 -7.59
N GLU A 8 7.37 0.33 -6.65
CA GLU A 8 7.11 -1.10 -6.64
C GLU A 8 6.81 -1.58 -5.22
N THR A 9 5.75 -2.34 -5.06
CA THR A 9 5.46 -3.08 -3.83
C THR A 9 5.26 -4.54 -4.15
N ARG A 10 5.79 -5.41 -3.28
CA ARG A 10 5.58 -6.86 -3.34
C ARG A 10 5.08 -7.38 -2.01
N ASN A 11 3.90 -7.99 -2.00
CA ASN A 11 3.21 -8.52 -0.84
C ASN A 11 3.11 -7.53 0.33
N LEU A 12 2.98 -6.24 0.04
CA LEU A 12 3.01 -5.20 1.08
C LEU A 12 1.84 -5.37 2.04
N THR A 13 2.17 -5.62 3.30
CA THR A 13 1.21 -5.87 4.36
C THR A 13 1.45 -4.90 5.49
N LYS A 14 0.39 -4.27 5.98
CA LYS A 14 0.45 -3.36 7.12
C LYS A 14 -0.62 -3.71 8.11
N VAL A 15 -0.18 -4.08 9.31
CA VAL A 15 -1.05 -4.30 10.46
C VAL A 15 -0.78 -3.19 11.49
N TYR A 16 -1.82 -2.47 11.88
CA TYR A 16 -1.76 -1.60 13.06
C TYR A 16 -2.15 -2.41 14.29
N ARG A 17 -1.36 -2.24 15.35
CA ARG A 17 -1.53 -2.93 16.62
C ARG A 17 -2.01 -1.94 17.69
N ASP A 18 -2.69 -2.44 18.70
CA ASP A 18 -3.05 -1.65 19.88
C ASP A 18 -1.86 -1.50 20.84
N PHE A 19 -2.07 -0.79 21.96
CA PHE A 19 -1.06 -0.56 22.98
C PHE A 19 -0.54 -1.86 23.63
N TRP A 20 -1.32 -2.94 23.59
CA TRP A 20 -0.97 -4.25 24.14
C TRP A 20 -0.35 -5.18 23.09
N GLY A 21 -0.04 -4.65 21.89
CA GLY A 21 0.56 -5.39 20.78
C GLY A 21 -0.41 -6.29 20.00
N ARG A 22 -1.69 -6.29 20.35
CA ARG A 22 -2.72 -7.09 19.67
C ARG A 22 -3.05 -6.49 18.32
N GLN A 23 -3.36 -7.34 17.35
CA GLN A 23 -3.77 -6.90 16.03
C GLN A 23 -5.08 -6.14 16.12
N LYS A 24 -5.06 -4.84 15.77
CA LYS A 24 -6.25 -3.98 15.77
C LYS A 24 -6.88 -3.91 14.38
N VAL A 25 -6.07 -3.70 13.35
CA VAL A 25 -6.54 -3.64 11.96
C VAL A 25 -5.45 -4.03 10.98
N GLN A 26 -5.79 -4.90 10.03
CA GLN A 26 -4.97 -5.16 8.85
C GLN A 26 -5.34 -4.14 7.78
N ALA A 27 -4.55 -3.08 7.67
CA ALA A 27 -4.81 -1.96 6.76
C ALA A 27 -4.41 -2.26 5.30
N LEU A 28 -3.38 -3.10 5.10
CA LEU A 28 -3.00 -3.62 3.78
C LEU A 28 -2.80 -5.12 3.88
N LYS A 29 -3.27 -5.86 2.87
CA LYS A 29 -3.16 -7.32 2.76
C LYS A 29 -2.55 -7.67 1.41
N ALA A 30 -1.25 -7.98 1.41
CA ALA A 30 -0.50 -8.38 0.22
C ALA A 30 -0.73 -7.45 -1.00
N LEU A 31 -0.49 -6.15 -0.82
CA LEU A 31 -0.60 -5.19 -1.92
C LEU A 31 0.63 -5.30 -2.84
N ASP A 32 0.36 -5.69 -4.08
CA ASP A 32 1.31 -5.61 -5.20
C ASP A 32 0.94 -4.40 -6.06
N LEU A 33 1.91 -3.53 -6.31
CA LEU A 33 1.73 -2.28 -7.06
C LEU A 33 3.00 -2.01 -7.84
N GLU A 34 2.87 -1.67 -9.11
CA GLU A 34 3.96 -1.14 -9.94
C GLU A 34 3.47 0.16 -10.57
N ILE A 35 4.25 1.24 -10.46
CA ILE A 35 3.99 2.51 -11.13
C ILE A 35 5.20 2.86 -11.97
N ARG A 36 4.98 3.18 -13.24
CA ARG A 36 6.04 3.48 -14.20
C ARG A 36 6.35 4.97 -14.27
N ARG A 37 7.53 5.30 -14.79
CA ARG A 37 7.96 6.68 -15.00
C ARG A 37 6.96 7.41 -15.91
N GLY A 38 6.46 8.55 -15.42
CA GLY A 38 5.51 9.39 -16.16
C GLY A 38 4.05 8.96 -16.06
N GLU A 39 3.74 7.88 -15.32
CA GLU A 39 2.38 7.42 -15.11
C GLU A 39 1.64 8.30 -14.09
N ILE A 40 0.40 8.67 -14.41
CA ILE A 40 -0.53 9.31 -13.46
C ILE A 40 -1.34 8.20 -12.81
N PHE A 41 -1.08 7.96 -11.52
CA PHE A 41 -1.75 6.92 -10.75
C PHE A 41 -2.79 7.50 -9.77
N GLY A 42 -3.98 6.91 -9.72
CA GLY A 42 -5.05 7.28 -8.79
C GLY A 42 -5.45 6.12 -7.89
N LEU A 43 -5.36 6.32 -6.56
CA LEU A 43 -5.76 5.31 -5.58
C LEU A 43 -7.15 5.64 -5.01
N LEU A 44 -8.17 4.89 -5.43
CA LEU A 44 -9.58 5.12 -5.10
C LEU A 44 -10.17 3.99 -4.24
N GLY A 45 -11.19 4.32 -3.45
CA GLY A 45 -11.87 3.35 -2.59
C GLY A 45 -12.54 4.00 -1.36
N PRO A 46 -13.39 3.27 -0.62
CA PRO A 46 -14.12 3.79 0.54
C PRO A 46 -13.19 4.11 1.72
N ASN A 47 -13.70 4.81 2.74
CA ASN A 47 -12.94 5.06 3.97
C ASN A 47 -12.55 3.74 4.64
N GLY A 48 -11.31 3.66 5.13
CA GLY A 48 -10.76 2.44 5.72
C GLY A 48 -10.18 1.42 4.73
N SER A 49 -10.23 1.65 3.41
CA SER A 49 -9.70 0.72 2.40
C SER A 49 -8.17 0.66 2.27
N GLY A 50 -7.43 1.36 3.14
CA GLY A 50 -5.96 1.35 3.14
C GLY A 50 -5.27 2.45 2.33
N LYS A 51 -5.98 3.34 1.61
CA LYS A 51 -5.38 4.36 0.72
C LYS A 51 -4.30 5.23 1.39
N THR A 52 -4.64 5.88 2.50
CA THR A 52 -3.70 6.71 3.25
C THR A 52 -2.57 5.89 3.86
N THR A 53 -2.81 4.61 4.15
CA THR A 53 -1.76 3.69 4.61
C THR A 53 -0.80 3.37 3.47
N THR A 54 -1.29 3.11 2.25
CA THR A 54 -0.46 2.92 1.05
C THR A 54 0.40 4.14 0.76
N MET A 55 -0.16 5.35 0.81
CA MET A 55 0.60 6.59 0.53
C MET A 55 1.65 6.96 1.59
N LYS A 56 1.58 6.39 2.79
CA LYS A 56 2.50 6.70 3.91
C LYS A 56 3.73 5.79 3.94
N LEU A 57 3.68 4.66 3.24
CA LEU A 57 4.74 3.66 3.19
C LEU A 57 5.60 3.92 1.97
#